data_AF-A0A822BN28-F1
#
_entry.id   AF-A0A822BN28-F1
#
_cell.length_a   1.000
_cell.length_b   1.000
_cell.length_c   1.000
_cell.angle_alpha   90.00
_cell.angle_beta   90.00
_cell.angle_gamma   90.00
#
_symmetry.space_group_name_H-M   'P 1'
#
loop_
_entity.id
_entity.type
_entity.pdbx_description
1 polymer ?
#
loop_
_entity_poly.entity_id
_entity_poly.type
_entity_poly.pdbx_seq_one_letter_code
_entity_poly.pdbx_strand_id
1 'polypeptide(L)'
;MAYKKRYQEDKSFHLGIKKLIALAFVPVLDVIKAFDLIADDFDDDANDFLGYFEKTWIGESKKRGTGRKKPLFTIELWNVYDRIV
;
A
#
# COMPACT_ATOMS: atom_id res chain seq x y z
N MET A 1 3.48 8.71 -17.12
CA MET A 1 2.99 7.36 -17.49
C MET A 1 1.49 7.28 -17.28
N ALA A 2 0.76 6.49 -18.08
CA ALA A 2 -0.68 6.30 -17.90
C ALA A 2 -0.97 4.98 -17.16
N TYR A 3 -1.04 5.03 -15.82
CA TYR A 3 -1.30 3.84 -14.98
C TYR A 3 -2.55 3.06 -15.36
N LYS A 4 -3.56 3.72 -15.95
CA LYS A 4 -4.77 3.06 -16.48
C LYS A 4 -4.46 2.00 -17.54
N LYS A 5 -3.62 2.32 -18.53
CA LYS A 5 -3.25 1.39 -19.60
C LYS A 5 -2.47 0.22 -19.02
N ARG A 6 -1.48 0.53 -18.18
CA ARG A 6 -0.66 -0.47 -17.49
C ARG A 6 -1.51 -1.42 -16.64
N TYR A 7 -2.47 -0.91 -15.88
CA TYR A 7 -3.41 -1.72 -15.11
C TYR A 7 -4.25 -2.72 -15.94
N GLN A 8 -4.50 -2.41 -17.22
CA GLN A 8 -5.27 -3.27 -18.11
C GLN A 8 -4.41 -4.32 -18.82
N GLU A 9 -3.16 -3.96 -19.13
CA GLU A 9 -2.29 -4.77 -19.99
C GLU A 9 -1.28 -5.61 -19.18
N ASP A 10 -0.85 -5.12 -18.02
CA ASP A 10 0.12 -5.77 -17.15
C ASP A 10 -0.59 -6.47 -15.98
N LYS A 11 -0.63 -7.80 -16.05
CA LYS A 11 -1.26 -8.65 -15.03
C LYS A 11 -0.58 -8.57 -13.68
N SER A 12 0.74 -8.41 -13.64
CA SER A 12 1.50 -8.35 -12.39
C SER A 12 1.21 -7.04 -11.67
N PHE A 13 1.25 -5.92 -12.41
CA PHE A 13 0.85 -4.62 -11.87
C PHE A 13 -0.62 -4.62 -11.42
N HIS A 14 -1.52 -5.19 -12.23
CA HIS A 14 -2.93 -5.35 -11.86
C HIS A 14 -3.10 -6.09 -10.53
N LEU A 15 -2.42 -7.22 -10.37
CA LEU A 15 -2.47 -8.03 -9.16
C LEU A 15 -1.89 -7.28 -7.96
N GLY A 16 -0.76 -6.57 -8.13
CA GLY A 16 -0.18 -5.72 -7.09
C GLY A 16 -1.19 -4.69 -6.57
N ILE A 17 -1.89 -3.98 -7.47
CA ILE A 17 -2.94 -3.03 -7.10
C ILE A 17 -4.09 -3.73 -6.34
N LYS A 18 -4.50 -4.93 -6.76
CA LYS A 18 -5.53 -5.69 -6.04
C LYS A 18 -5.06 -6.10 -4.64
N LYS A 19 -3.79 -6.49 -4.46
CA LYS A 19 -3.20 -6.78 -3.15
C LYS A 19 -3.21 -5.54 -2.24
N LEU A 20 -2.90 -4.36 -2.77
CA LEU A 20 -2.97 -3.11 -2.00
C LEU A 20 -4.39 -2.80 -1.52
N ILE A 21 -5.42 -3.05 -2.34
CA ILE A 21 -6.82 -2.90 -1.91
C ILE A 21 -7.17 -3.92 -0.81
N ALA A 22 -6.62 -5.15 -0.91
CA ALA A 22 -6.86 -6.20 0.06
C ALA A 22 -6.28 -5.91 1.46
N LEU A 23 -5.39 -4.93 1.60
CA LEU A 23 -4.86 -4.49 2.90
C LEU A 23 -5.98 -4.06 3.87
N ALA A 24 -7.16 -3.65 3.38
CA ALA A 24 -8.28 -3.28 4.23
C ALA A 24 -8.81 -4.46 5.07
N PHE A 25 -8.46 -5.69 4.67
CA PHE A 25 -8.86 -6.93 5.32
C PHE A 25 -7.71 -7.62 6.04
N VAL A 26 -6.57 -6.95 6.21
CA VAL A 26 -5.45 -7.45 7.03
C VAL A 26 -5.62 -6.93 8.45
N PRO A 27 -5.30 -7.71 9.51
CA PRO A 27 -5.29 -7.19 10.88
C PRO A 27 -4.48 -5.89 10.96
N VAL A 28 -5.01 -4.87 11.65
CA VAL A 28 -4.43 -3.51 11.68
C VAL A 28 -2.93 -3.51 11.99
N LEU A 29 -2.49 -4.37 12.93
CA LEU A 29 -1.09 -4.48 13.35
C LEU A 29 -0.17 -5.06 12.25
N ASP A 30 -0.71 -5.82 11.32
CA ASP A 30 0.03 -6.49 10.25
C ASP A 30 0.01 -5.73 8.92
N VAL A 31 -0.85 -4.71 8.78
CA VAL A 31 -1.02 -3.94 7.53
C VAL A 31 0.30 -3.37 7.01
N ILE A 32 1.13 -2.79 7.88
CA ILE A 32 2.41 -2.19 7.50
C ILE A 32 3.34 -3.26 6.92
N LYS A 33 3.46 -4.40 7.61
CA LYS A 33 4.31 -5.51 7.17
C LYS A 33 3.81 -6.10 5.84
N ALA A 34 2.50 -6.25 5.69
CA ALA A 34 1.89 -6.72 4.46
C ALA A 34 2.13 -5.74 3.29
N PHE A 35 2.03 -4.43 3.55
CA PHE A 35 2.36 -3.41 2.54
C PHE A 35 3.81 -3.52 2.09
N ASP A 36 4.77 -3.64 3.00
CA ASP A 36 6.20 -3.73 2.66
C ASP A 36 6.48 -4.95 1.76
N LEU A 37 5.90 -6.11 2.08
CA LEU A 37 6.00 -7.31 1.23
C LEU A 37 5.36 -7.14 -0.16
N ILE A 38 4.23 -6.42 -0.24
CA ILE A 38 3.57 -6.16 -1.51
C ILE A 38 4.36 -5.14 -2.34
N ALA A 39 4.94 -4.13 -1.70
CA ALA A 39 5.72 -3.08 -2.36
C ALA A 39 6.96 -3.65 -3.04
N ASP A 40 7.63 -4.64 -2.43
CA ASP A 40 8.78 -5.34 -3.00
C ASP A 40 8.46 -6.12 -4.29
N ASP A 41 7.18 -6.45 -4.56
CA ASP A 41 6.74 -7.12 -5.79
C ASP A 41 6.58 -6.14 -6.98
N PHE A 42 6.57 -4.83 -6.74
CA PHE A 42 6.41 -3.83 -7.80
C PHE A 42 7.76 -3.49 -8.45
N ASP A 43 7.72 -3.10 -9.72
CA ASP A 43 8.89 -2.53 -10.38
C ASP A 43 9.07 -1.04 -10.09
N ASP A 44 10.25 -0.54 -10.45
CA ASP A 44 10.64 0.85 -10.19
C ASP A 44 9.72 1.89 -10.87
N ASP A 45 9.06 1.52 -11.96
CA ASP A 45 8.11 2.38 -12.66
C ASP A 45 6.84 2.67 -11.84
N ALA A 46 6.59 1.89 -10.78
CA ALA A 46 5.50 2.09 -9.84
C ALA A 46 5.89 2.89 -8.58
N ASN A 47 7.16 3.29 -8.43
CA ASN A 47 7.66 3.98 -7.24
C ASN A 47 6.88 5.26 -6.89
N ASP A 48 6.51 6.06 -7.89
CA ASP A 48 5.70 7.27 -7.67
C ASP A 48 4.31 6.94 -7.11
N PHE A 49 3.69 5.87 -7.60
CA PHE A 49 2.39 5.41 -7.12
C PHE A 49 2.50 4.83 -5.70
N LEU A 50 3.51 4.01 -5.43
CA LEU A 50 3.75 3.46 -4.10
C LEU A 50 4.07 4.56 -3.09
N GLY A 51 4.87 5.56 -3.44
CA GLY A 51 5.15 6.71 -2.58
C GLY A 51 3.89 7.51 -2.25
N TYR A 52 3.00 7.70 -3.23
CA TYR A 52 1.68 8.29 -2.98
C TYR A 52 0.84 7.44 -2.01
N PHE A 53 0.75 6.12 -2.24
CA PHE A 53 -0.03 5.21 -1.42
C PHE A 53 0.49 5.15 0.01
N GLU A 54 1.81 5.01 0.16
CA GLU A 54 2.51 4.96 1.44
C GLU A 54 2.23 6.24 2.22
N LYS A 55 2.44 7.42 1.63
CA LYS A 55 2.16 8.71 2.29
C LYS A 55 0.71 8.87 2.71
N THR A 56 -0.23 8.37 1.91
CA THR A 56 -1.66 8.60 2.12
C THR A 56 -2.22 7.66 3.19
N TRP A 57 -1.85 6.38 3.17
CA TRP A 57 -2.54 5.33 3.93
C TRP A 57 -1.67 4.57 4.93
N ILE A 58 -0.36 4.48 4.71
CA ILE A 58 0.54 3.61 5.51
C ILE A 58 1.42 4.43 6.46
N GLY A 59 1.95 5.55 5.98
CA GLY A 59 2.94 6.38 6.64
C GLY A 59 4.34 6.14 6.07
N GLU A 60 4.93 7.18 5.47
CA GLU A 60 6.26 7.10 4.85
C GLU A 60 7.32 6.66 5.85
N SER A 61 8.16 5.71 5.45
CA SER A 61 9.37 5.37 6.21
C SER A 61 10.28 6.59 6.38
N LYS A 62 10.78 6.82 7.60
CA LYS A 62 11.69 7.93 7.87
C LYS A 62 13.06 7.60 7.29
N LYS A 63 13.52 8.43 6.34
CA LYS A 63 14.89 8.32 5.75
C LYS A 63 16.02 8.46 6.78
N ARG A 64 15.77 9.04 7.95
CA ARG A 64 16.72 9.17 9.06
C ARG A 64 15.99 8.89 10.38
N GLY A 65 16.43 7.87 11.11
CA GLY A 65 15.86 7.43 12.39
C GLY A 65 14.92 6.23 12.28
N THR A 66 14.36 5.80 13.41
CA THR A 66 13.41 4.68 13.49
C THR A 66 11.96 5.18 13.38
N GLY A 67 11.13 4.40 12.68
CA GLY A 67 9.68 4.60 12.60
C GLY A 67 9.18 5.27 11.32
N ARG A 68 7.86 5.39 11.22
CA ARG A 68 7.13 5.97 10.06
C ARG A 68 6.59 7.36 10.38
N LYS A 69 6.39 8.18 9.36
CA LYS A 69 5.57 9.39 9.49
C LYS A 69 4.11 8.98 9.63
N LYS A 70 3.30 9.85 10.25
CA LYS A 70 1.86 9.63 10.30
C LYS A 70 1.28 9.70 8.87
N PRO A 71 0.47 8.72 8.43
CA PRO A 71 -0.24 8.82 7.15
C PRO A 71 -1.27 9.96 7.17
N LEU A 72 -1.71 10.38 5.99
CA LEU A 72 -2.83 11.34 5.86
C LEU A 72 -4.12 10.77 6.47
N PHE A 73 -4.35 9.47 6.29
CA PHE A 73 -5.47 8.73 6.85
C PHE A 73 -4.94 7.52 7.62
N THR A 74 -5.27 7.42 8.90
CA THR A 74 -4.77 6.34 9.75
C THR A 74 -5.37 4.99 9.34
N ILE A 75 -4.65 3.90 9.62
CA ILE A 75 -5.03 2.55 9.20
C ILE A 75 -6.42 2.17 9.75
N GLU A 76 -6.68 2.53 11.00
CA GLU A 76 -7.94 2.27 11.70
C GLU A 76 -9.15 2.97 11.04
N LEU A 77 -8.93 4.03 10.26
CA LEU A 77 -10.01 4.76 9.59
C LEU A 77 -10.60 3.95 8.43
N TRP A 78 -9.77 3.24 7.68
CA TRP A 78 -10.16 2.58 6.42
C TRP A 78 -10.11 1.05 6.50
N ASN A 79 -9.44 0.49 7.50
CA ASN A 79 -9.42 -0.94 7.73
C ASN A 79 -10.81 -1.44 8.15
N VAL A 80 -11.18 -2.63 7.68
CA VAL A 80 -12.48 -3.24 7.89
C VAL A 80 -12.38 -4.68 8.41
N TYR A 81 -11.18 -5.15 8.79
CA TYR A 81 -10.95 -6.51 9.26
C TYR A 81 -11.92 -6.89 10.39
N ASP A 82 -11.99 -6.07 11.44
CA ASP A 82 -12.85 -6.33 12.61
C ASP A 82 -14.37 -6.20 12.32
N ARG A 83 -14.76 -5.76 11.11
CA ARG A 83 -16.18 -5.65 10.72
C ARG A 83 -16.72 -6.91 10.04
N ILE A 84 -15.85 -7.87 9.75
CA ILE A 84 -16.17 -9.10 9.01
C ILE A 84 -16.03 -10.33 9.90
N VAL A 85 -15.30 -10.20 11.01
CA VAL A 85 -15.11 -11.23 12.05
C VAL A 85 -16.33 -11.30 12.99
#